data_AF-A0A507FC53-F1
#
_entry.id   AF-A0A507FC53-F1
#
_cell.length_a   1.000
_cell.length_b   1.000
_cell.length_c   1.000
_cell.angle_alpha   90.00
_cell.angle_beta   90.00
_cell.angle_gamma   90.00
#
_symmetry.space_group_name_H-M   'P 1'
#
loop_
_entity.id
_entity.type
_entity.pdbx_description
1 polymer ?
#
loop_
_entity_poly.entity_id
_entity_poly.type
_entity_poly.pdbx_seq_one_letter_code
_entity_poly.pdbx_strand_id
1 'polypeptide(L)'
;MTGILDDNLQWIGGDNTDFVHTGDVVDSPDTIALFQLTGRLYNESLTAPHGVYPLLGNHEIMNLSGDLRYVTAEDFKSFGGQKQRTEAWSQNGWIGQLLMNTLSNVTLDLDGNVFVHGGITAEWARMGVDGMNKVVKSAMRNRDWRNPVFGGEGPFWYRGYAQDSERSVCKELRKALKHMKAKRMIIGHTPQLETGQILSRCDGQVFVIDVGISTVYGANCAALEIVGDKITALYCVKGKPDQARRVDLTPKKKWKDDAEL
;
A
#
# COMPACT_ATOMS: atom_id res chain seq x y z
N MET A 1 9.09 -1.87 16.56
CA MET A 1 8.08 -0.78 16.51
C MET A 1 6.68 -1.35 16.60
N THR A 2 6.28 -2.19 15.64
CA THR A 2 4.98 -2.86 15.59
C THR A 2 4.96 -4.19 16.34
N GLY A 3 6.11 -4.86 16.47
CA GLY A 3 6.22 -6.13 17.19
C GLY A 3 5.63 -7.33 16.45
N ILE A 4 5.51 -7.24 15.12
CA ILE A 4 4.93 -8.29 14.27
C ILE A 4 5.98 -9.23 13.65
N LEU A 5 7.26 -8.90 13.82
CA LEU A 5 8.41 -9.72 13.43
C LEU A 5 9.32 -9.93 14.64
N ASP A 6 9.98 -11.10 14.71
CA ASP A 6 11.05 -11.36 15.67
C ASP A 6 12.43 -10.81 15.20
N ASP A 7 13.47 -11.03 15.99
CA ASP A 7 14.84 -10.59 15.68
C ASP A 7 15.43 -11.25 14.41
N ASN A 8 14.84 -12.37 13.94
CA ASN A 8 15.22 -13.08 12.72
C ASN A 8 14.36 -12.69 11.51
N LEU A 9 13.48 -11.70 11.65
CA LEU A 9 12.50 -11.28 10.64
C LEU A 9 11.53 -12.41 10.24
N GLN A 10 11.14 -13.23 11.21
CA GLN A 10 10.06 -14.22 11.07
C GLN A 10 8.73 -13.62 11.49
N TRP A 11 7.66 -14.02 10.80
CA TRP A 11 6.30 -13.60 11.15
C TRP A 11 5.89 -14.09 12.54
N ILE A 12 5.49 -13.16 13.41
CA ILE A 12 4.96 -13.44 14.77
C ILE A 12 3.60 -12.77 15.03
N GLY A 13 2.94 -12.24 14.00
CA GLY A 13 1.59 -11.65 14.15
C GLY A 13 0.50 -12.65 14.50
N GLY A 14 0.78 -13.96 14.40
CA GLY A 14 -0.04 -15.03 14.93
C GLY A 14 -1.48 -15.03 14.39
N ASP A 15 -2.41 -15.39 15.26
CA ASP A 15 -3.84 -15.59 14.92
C ASP A 15 -4.69 -14.33 15.11
N ASN A 16 -4.09 -13.13 15.20
CA ASN A 16 -4.84 -11.91 15.52
C ASN A 16 -4.35 -10.63 14.86
N THR A 17 -3.35 -10.70 13.96
CA THR A 17 -2.76 -9.52 13.35
C THR A 17 -2.67 -9.66 11.84
N ASP A 18 -3.32 -8.75 11.12
CA ASP A 18 -3.11 -8.56 9.69
C ASP A 18 -2.09 -7.44 9.45
N PHE A 19 -1.15 -7.68 8.54
CA PHE A 19 -0.21 -6.66 8.09
C PHE A 19 -0.42 -6.37 6.60
N VAL A 20 -0.74 -5.13 6.27
CA VAL A 20 -0.90 -4.68 4.88
C VAL A 20 0.22 -3.70 4.53
N HIS A 21 0.91 -3.96 3.42
CA HIS A 21 1.83 -2.99 2.82
C HIS A 21 1.27 -2.48 1.50
N THR A 22 1.11 -1.16 1.36
CA THR A 22 0.39 -0.53 0.24
C THR A 22 1.27 -0.29 -1.00
N GLY A 23 2.25 -1.15 -1.30
CA GLY A 23 3.07 -1.08 -2.52
C GLY A 23 4.24 -0.11 -2.49
N ASP A 24 5.00 -0.06 -3.61
CA ASP A 24 6.26 0.68 -3.79
C ASP A 24 7.43 0.18 -2.91
N VAL A 25 7.76 -1.12 -3.00
CA VAL A 25 8.91 -1.74 -2.30
C VAL A 25 10.19 -1.79 -3.15
N VAL A 26 10.22 -1.06 -4.26
CA VAL A 26 11.21 -1.23 -5.35
C VAL A 26 11.98 0.07 -5.64
N ASP A 27 12.95 -0.01 -6.54
CA ASP A 27 13.72 1.07 -7.17
C ASP A 27 14.91 1.58 -6.36
N SER A 28 15.15 0.94 -5.22
CA SER A 28 16.34 1.13 -4.37
C SER A 28 17.19 -0.15 -4.34
N PRO A 29 18.49 -0.08 -3.98
CA PRO A 29 19.37 -1.25 -3.93
C PRO A 29 18.87 -2.43 -3.09
N ASP A 30 17.90 -2.22 -2.19
CA ASP A 30 17.32 -3.27 -1.35
C ASP A 30 16.18 -4.07 -2.02
N THR A 31 15.83 -3.78 -3.28
CA THR A 31 14.72 -4.43 -4.01
C THR A 31 14.71 -5.95 -3.86
N ILE A 32 15.85 -6.61 -4.09
CA ILE A 32 15.94 -8.08 -4.01
C ILE A 32 15.59 -8.57 -2.60
N ALA A 33 16.17 -7.95 -1.57
CA ALA A 33 15.95 -8.31 -0.18
C ALA A 33 14.48 -8.07 0.24
N LEU A 34 13.89 -6.96 -0.19
CA LEU A 34 12.51 -6.61 0.11
C LEU A 34 11.51 -7.58 -0.53
N PHE A 35 11.69 -7.97 -1.80
CA PHE A 35 10.83 -8.96 -2.44
C PHE A 35 10.98 -10.36 -1.85
N GLN A 36 12.20 -10.77 -1.49
CA GLN A 36 12.44 -12.03 -0.80
C GLN A 36 11.77 -12.07 0.57
N LEU A 37 11.93 -11.00 1.37
CA LEU A 37 11.28 -10.86 2.66
C LEU A 37 9.76 -10.89 2.51
N THR A 38 9.22 -10.06 1.61
CA THR A 38 7.78 -9.94 1.37
C THR A 38 7.17 -11.27 0.94
N GLY A 39 7.78 -11.98 -0.02
CA GLY A 39 7.33 -13.29 -0.47
C GLY A 39 7.41 -14.36 0.63
N ARG A 40 8.47 -14.32 1.45
CA ARG A 40 8.61 -15.21 2.61
C ARG A 40 7.53 -14.96 3.65
N LEU A 41 7.33 -13.72 4.08
CA LEU A 41 6.32 -13.34 5.07
C LEU A 41 4.90 -13.68 4.60
N TYR A 42 4.60 -13.42 3.31
CA TYR A 42 3.34 -13.87 2.71
C TYR A 42 3.15 -15.37 2.89
N ASN A 43 4.13 -16.19 2.48
CA ASN A 43 4.07 -17.65 2.59
C ASN A 43 3.99 -18.15 4.04
N GLU A 44 4.73 -17.55 4.97
CA GLU A 44 4.68 -17.86 6.41
C GLU A 44 3.28 -17.61 6.99
N SER A 45 2.54 -16.64 6.45
CA SER A 45 1.22 -16.28 6.93
C SER A 45 0.06 -17.08 6.31
N LEU A 46 0.31 -17.88 5.26
CA LEU A 46 -0.76 -18.61 4.53
C LEU A 46 -1.51 -19.66 5.37
N THR A 47 -0.91 -20.14 6.46
CA THR A 47 -1.51 -21.15 7.34
C THR A 47 -2.26 -20.54 8.52
N ALA A 48 -2.14 -19.22 8.72
CA ALA A 48 -2.78 -18.50 9.81
C ALA A 48 -4.11 -17.86 9.35
N PRO A 49 -5.06 -17.61 10.26
CA PRO A 49 -6.31 -16.92 9.95
C PRO A 49 -6.10 -15.45 9.57
N HIS A 50 -4.99 -14.86 10.01
CA HIS A 50 -4.56 -13.50 9.72
C HIS A 50 -3.17 -13.53 9.10
N GLY A 51 -2.83 -12.53 8.29
CA GLY A 51 -1.57 -12.61 7.56
C GLY A 51 -1.01 -11.34 6.95
N VAL A 52 -0.12 -11.56 6.00
CA VAL A 52 0.62 -10.49 5.33
C VAL A 52 0.04 -10.28 3.94
N TYR A 53 -0.37 -9.05 3.65
CA TYR A 53 -1.02 -8.66 2.41
C TYR A 53 -0.23 -7.55 1.70
N PRO A 54 0.76 -7.92 0.88
CA PRO A 54 1.42 -6.97 0.00
C PRO A 54 0.47 -6.57 -1.12
N LEU A 55 0.27 -5.26 -1.30
CA LEU A 55 -0.44 -4.70 -2.44
C LEU A 55 0.56 -4.16 -3.46
N LEU A 56 0.14 -4.13 -4.73
CA LEU A 56 0.89 -3.53 -5.81
C LEU A 56 0.86 -1.99 -5.71
N GLY A 57 2.02 -1.36 -5.84
CA GLY A 57 2.18 0.08 -6.02
C GLY A 57 2.37 0.48 -7.48
N ASN A 58 2.50 1.78 -7.74
CA ASN A 58 2.73 2.24 -9.11
C ASN A 58 4.13 1.84 -9.60
N HIS A 59 5.12 1.79 -8.71
CA HIS A 59 6.48 1.43 -9.09
C HIS A 59 6.60 -0.05 -9.49
N GLU A 60 5.84 -0.97 -8.87
CA GLU A 60 5.75 -2.35 -9.36
C GLU A 60 5.18 -2.43 -10.78
N ILE A 61 4.13 -1.66 -11.08
CA ILE A 61 3.53 -1.59 -12.42
C ILE A 61 4.49 -0.97 -13.44
N MET A 62 5.18 0.11 -13.07
CA MET A 62 6.18 0.76 -13.93
C MET A 62 7.27 -0.24 -14.33
N ASN A 63 7.83 -0.95 -13.36
CA ASN A 63 8.88 -1.94 -13.61
C ASN A 63 8.39 -3.11 -14.48
N LEU A 64 7.18 -3.65 -14.22
CA LEU A 64 6.59 -4.70 -15.07
C LEU A 64 6.29 -4.23 -16.51
N SER A 65 5.97 -2.95 -16.70
CA SER A 65 5.73 -2.36 -18.01
C SER A 65 7.01 -1.95 -18.75
N GLY A 66 8.16 -1.98 -18.08
CA GLY A 66 9.46 -1.58 -18.62
C GLY A 66 9.75 -0.09 -18.51
N ASP A 67 8.98 0.65 -17.72
CA ASP A 67 9.26 2.03 -17.36
C ASP A 67 10.23 2.06 -16.17
N LEU A 68 11.50 2.34 -16.46
CA LEU A 68 12.60 2.26 -15.50
C LEU A 68 13.12 3.64 -15.06
N ARG A 69 12.34 4.70 -15.25
CA ARG A 69 12.78 6.10 -15.03
C ARG A 69 13.21 6.41 -13.60
N TYR A 70 12.74 5.65 -12.61
CA TYR A 70 13.04 5.85 -11.19
C TYR A 70 14.02 4.84 -10.61
N VAL A 71 14.47 3.86 -11.41
CA VAL A 71 15.41 2.83 -10.96
C VAL A 71 16.79 3.45 -10.74
N THR A 72 17.33 3.32 -9.53
CA THR A 72 18.68 3.80 -9.20
C THR A 72 19.78 2.97 -9.85
N ALA A 73 20.96 3.57 -10.03
CA ALA A 73 22.12 2.87 -10.58
C ALA A 73 22.58 1.73 -9.65
N GLU A 74 22.44 1.93 -8.34
CA GLU A 74 22.72 0.96 -7.29
C GLU A 74 21.76 -0.22 -7.36
N ASP A 75 20.47 0.02 -7.63
CA ASP A 75 19.52 -1.08 -7.86
C ASP A 75 19.86 -1.84 -9.13
N PHE A 76 20.21 -1.19 -10.25
CA PHE A 76 20.73 -1.94 -11.40
C PHE A 76 21.96 -2.79 -11.06
N LYS A 77 22.89 -2.25 -10.27
CA LYS A 77 24.10 -2.96 -9.84
C LYS A 77 23.77 -4.14 -8.92
N SER A 78 22.77 -4.05 -8.05
CA SER A 78 22.38 -5.13 -7.13
C SER A 78 21.93 -6.39 -7.87
N PHE A 79 21.34 -6.24 -9.07
CA PHE A 79 20.98 -7.35 -9.97
C PHE A 79 22.13 -7.83 -10.88
N GLY A 80 23.29 -7.18 -10.84
CA GLY A 80 24.41 -7.46 -11.77
C GLY A 80 24.32 -6.71 -13.10
N GLY A 81 23.43 -5.72 -13.21
CA GLY A 81 23.26 -4.86 -14.37
C GLY A 81 21.80 -4.74 -14.84
N GLN A 82 21.56 -3.79 -15.75
CA GLN A 82 20.23 -3.53 -16.31
C GLN A 82 19.62 -4.75 -17.00
N LYS A 83 20.42 -5.55 -17.71
CA LYS A 83 19.93 -6.74 -18.42
C LYS A 83 19.32 -7.75 -17.45
N GLN A 84 20.06 -8.09 -16.39
CA GLN A 84 19.65 -9.06 -15.37
C GLN A 84 18.43 -8.58 -14.58
N ARG A 85 18.36 -7.28 -14.30
CA ARG A 85 17.19 -6.68 -13.65
C ARG A 85 15.95 -6.78 -14.54
N THR A 86 16.06 -6.38 -15.81
CA THR A 86 14.96 -6.50 -16.77
C THR A 86 14.49 -7.96 -16.93
N GLU A 87 15.42 -8.92 -16.90
CA GLU A 87 15.09 -10.35 -16.92
C GLU A 87 14.32 -10.78 -15.66
N ALA A 88 14.76 -10.36 -14.48
CA ALA A 88 14.08 -10.65 -13.20
C ALA A 88 12.65 -10.09 -13.12
N TRP A 89 12.41 -8.91 -13.72
CA TRP A 89 11.11 -8.25 -13.79
C TRP A 89 10.23 -8.69 -14.98
N SER A 90 10.80 -9.43 -15.93
CA SER A 90 10.03 -9.94 -17.07
C SER A 90 8.92 -10.89 -16.61
N GLN A 91 7.94 -11.16 -17.49
CA GLN A 91 6.87 -12.12 -17.18
C GLN A 91 7.38 -13.53 -16.81
N ASN A 92 8.60 -13.90 -17.24
CA ASN A 92 9.23 -15.18 -16.91
C ASN A 92 10.26 -15.08 -15.79
N GLY A 93 10.58 -13.85 -15.36
CA GLY A 93 11.51 -13.58 -14.28
C GLY A 93 10.89 -13.87 -12.91
N TRP A 94 11.74 -14.08 -11.91
CA TRP A 94 11.27 -14.47 -10.58
C TRP A 94 10.42 -13.39 -9.90
N ILE A 95 10.70 -12.10 -10.10
CA ILE A 95 9.88 -11.00 -9.56
C ILE A 95 8.56 -10.92 -10.33
N GLY A 96 8.63 -10.98 -11.67
CA GLY A 96 7.41 -10.95 -12.49
C GLY A 96 6.45 -12.10 -12.17
N GLN A 97 6.97 -13.31 -12.00
CA GLN A 97 6.20 -14.49 -11.57
C GLN A 97 5.65 -14.32 -10.16
N LEU A 98 6.44 -13.81 -9.21
CA LEU A 98 5.99 -13.53 -7.84
C LEU A 98 4.80 -12.56 -7.85
N LEU A 99 4.92 -11.43 -8.54
CA LEU A 99 3.87 -10.41 -8.61
C LEU A 99 2.62 -10.89 -9.35
N MET A 100 2.76 -11.53 -10.50
CA MET A 100 1.58 -11.93 -11.31
C MET A 100 0.80 -13.12 -10.74
N ASN A 101 1.48 -14.01 -10.01
CA ASN A 101 0.87 -15.25 -9.53
C ASN A 101 0.51 -15.20 -8.04
N THR A 102 1.29 -14.48 -7.24
CA THR A 102 1.19 -14.51 -5.78
C THR A 102 0.77 -13.16 -5.23
N LEU A 103 1.52 -12.10 -5.54
CA LEU A 103 1.35 -10.76 -4.96
C LEU A 103 0.65 -9.81 -5.93
N SER A 104 -0.49 -10.25 -6.48
CA SER A 104 -1.19 -9.55 -7.58
C SER A 104 -2.33 -8.63 -7.12
N ASN A 105 -2.56 -8.51 -5.81
CA ASN A 105 -3.66 -7.72 -5.28
C ASN A 105 -3.34 -6.22 -5.33
N VAL A 106 -4.34 -5.45 -5.70
CA VAL A 106 -4.31 -3.98 -5.82
C VAL A 106 -4.98 -3.34 -4.63
N THR A 107 -6.03 -4.00 -4.16
CA THR A 107 -6.83 -3.57 -3.04
C THR A 107 -7.36 -4.76 -2.26
N LEU A 108 -7.66 -4.52 -0.99
CA LEU A 108 -8.16 -5.48 -0.02
C LEU A 108 -9.08 -4.72 0.93
N ASP A 109 -10.15 -5.37 1.38
CA ASP A 109 -10.96 -4.90 2.50
C ASP A 109 -10.76 -5.85 3.69
N LEU A 110 -10.35 -5.29 4.83
CA LEU A 110 -10.30 -5.98 6.12
C LEU A 110 -11.18 -5.23 7.12
N ASP A 111 -12.28 -5.86 7.51
CA ASP A 111 -13.23 -5.33 8.51
C ASP A 111 -13.79 -3.92 8.20
N GLY A 112 -13.95 -3.61 6.91
CA GLY A 112 -14.39 -2.31 6.42
C GLY A 112 -13.26 -1.30 6.26
N ASN A 113 -12.00 -1.71 6.36
CA ASN A 113 -10.85 -0.86 6.07
C ASN A 113 -10.32 -1.27 4.70
N VAL A 114 -10.54 -0.43 3.70
CA VAL A 114 -10.06 -0.70 2.34
C VAL A 114 -8.66 -0.12 2.15
N PHE A 115 -7.75 -0.95 1.66
CA PHE A 115 -6.35 -0.60 1.43
C PHE A 115 -6.09 -0.51 -0.07
N VAL A 116 -5.29 0.47 -0.49
CA VAL A 116 -4.87 0.65 -1.89
C VAL A 116 -3.62 1.53 -1.92
N HIS A 117 -2.85 1.49 -3.02
CA HIS A 117 -1.64 2.29 -3.13
C HIS A 117 -1.92 3.80 -3.25
N GLY A 118 -2.58 4.28 -4.30
CA GLY A 118 -2.85 5.71 -4.52
C GLY A 118 -4.20 6.15 -3.95
N GLY A 119 -5.29 5.50 -4.38
CA GLY A 119 -6.63 5.81 -3.90
C GLY A 119 -7.71 5.32 -4.85
N ILE A 120 -8.87 4.95 -4.31
CA ILE A 120 -10.01 4.47 -5.11
C ILE A 120 -11.02 5.59 -5.28
N THR A 121 -11.17 6.11 -6.50
CA THR A 121 -12.25 7.06 -6.82
C THR A 121 -13.61 6.38 -6.77
N ALA A 122 -14.70 7.14 -6.70
CA ALA A 122 -16.06 6.60 -6.71
C ALA A 122 -16.39 5.84 -8.00
N GLU A 123 -15.71 6.15 -9.11
CA GLU A 123 -15.82 5.40 -10.35
C GLU A 123 -15.27 3.98 -10.19
N TRP A 124 -14.03 3.83 -9.74
CA TRP A 124 -13.41 2.53 -9.52
C TRP A 124 -14.07 1.75 -8.38
N ALA A 125 -14.55 2.44 -7.34
CA ALA A 125 -15.23 1.82 -6.21
C ALA A 125 -16.47 0.99 -6.61
N ARG A 126 -17.13 1.33 -7.72
CA ARG A 126 -18.29 0.56 -8.22
C ARG A 126 -17.94 -0.87 -8.63
N MET A 127 -16.68 -1.12 -8.96
CA MET A 127 -16.21 -2.45 -9.32
C MET A 127 -16.04 -3.36 -8.10
N GLY A 128 -15.93 -2.78 -6.89
CA GLY A 128 -15.57 -3.51 -5.68
C GLY A 128 -14.12 -4.05 -5.71
N VAL A 129 -13.72 -4.65 -4.59
CA VAL A 129 -12.38 -5.22 -4.40
C VAL A 129 -12.06 -6.25 -5.49
N ASP A 130 -12.93 -7.25 -5.66
CA ASP A 130 -12.70 -8.35 -6.61
C ASP A 130 -12.66 -7.87 -8.06
N GLY A 131 -13.52 -6.91 -8.42
CA GLY A 131 -13.56 -6.35 -9.77
C GLY A 131 -12.28 -5.62 -10.13
N MET A 132 -11.76 -4.78 -9.23
CA MET A 132 -10.50 -4.08 -9.43
C MET A 132 -9.32 -5.05 -9.53
N ASN A 133 -9.21 -6.00 -8.60
CA ASN A 133 -8.15 -7.02 -8.62
C ASN A 133 -8.19 -7.85 -9.91
N LYS A 134 -9.38 -8.21 -10.39
CA LYS A 134 -9.57 -8.95 -11.65
C LYS A 134 -9.14 -8.14 -12.87
N VAL A 135 -9.51 -6.87 -12.95
CA VAL A 135 -9.13 -5.99 -14.08
C VAL A 135 -7.62 -5.83 -14.15
N VAL A 136 -6.97 -5.52 -13.03
CA VAL A 136 -5.51 -5.36 -13.01
C VAL A 136 -4.80 -6.65 -13.38
N LYS A 137 -5.20 -7.79 -12.80
CA LYS A 137 -4.59 -9.09 -13.12
C LYS A 137 -4.74 -9.44 -14.61
N SER A 138 -5.89 -9.14 -15.20
CA SER A 138 -6.12 -9.30 -16.63
C SER A 138 -5.22 -8.37 -17.45
N ALA A 139 -5.17 -7.08 -17.11
CA ALA A 139 -4.38 -6.09 -17.82
C ALA A 139 -2.87 -6.39 -17.75
N MET A 140 -2.34 -6.80 -16.59
CA MET A 140 -0.94 -7.22 -16.42
C MET A 140 -0.60 -8.44 -17.29
N ARG A 141 -1.45 -9.47 -17.29
CA ARG A 141 -1.23 -10.69 -18.08
C ARG A 141 -1.23 -10.40 -19.58
N ASN A 142 -2.15 -9.57 -20.03
CA ASN A 142 -2.29 -9.18 -21.43
C ASN A 142 -1.33 -8.04 -21.84
N ARG A 143 -0.53 -7.51 -20.91
CA ARG A 143 0.36 -6.36 -21.11
C ARG A 143 -0.40 -5.13 -21.64
N ASP A 144 -1.65 -4.96 -21.22
CA ASP A 144 -2.49 -3.80 -21.52
C ASP A 144 -2.14 -2.63 -20.59
N TRP A 145 -0.93 -2.09 -20.75
CA TRP A 145 -0.44 -0.99 -19.92
C TRP A 145 -1.11 0.36 -20.21
N ARG A 146 -1.95 0.42 -21.26
CA ARG A 146 -2.78 1.59 -21.58
C ARG A 146 -4.15 1.55 -20.91
N ASN A 147 -4.45 0.47 -20.18
CA ASN A 147 -5.69 0.35 -19.45
C ASN A 147 -5.85 1.53 -18.47
N PRO A 148 -7.04 2.16 -18.40
CA PRO A 148 -7.30 3.27 -17.48
C PRO A 148 -7.02 2.96 -16.01
N VAL A 149 -7.01 1.68 -15.61
CA VAL A 149 -6.67 1.27 -14.25
C VAL A 149 -5.23 1.64 -13.86
N PHE A 150 -4.33 1.81 -14.82
CA PHE A 150 -2.96 2.30 -14.61
C PHE A 150 -2.81 3.80 -14.87
N GLY A 151 -3.91 4.50 -15.18
CA GLY A 151 -3.92 5.95 -15.42
C GLY A 151 -3.92 6.77 -14.12
N GLY A 152 -3.87 8.09 -14.27
CA GLY A 152 -3.80 9.04 -13.13
C GLY A 152 -5.00 8.99 -12.18
N GLU A 153 -6.19 8.66 -12.70
CA GLU A 153 -7.41 8.45 -11.90
C GLU A 153 -7.54 7.00 -11.41
N GLY A 154 -6.58 6.13 -11.75
CA GLY A 154 -6.53 4.74 -11.37
C GLY A 154 -6.01 4.52 -9.94
N PRO A 155 -6.24 3.32 -9.36
CA PRO A 155 -5.90 2.99 -7.98
C PRO A 155 -4.42 3.18 -7.62
N PHE A 156 -3.52 3.18 -8.59
CA PHE A 156 -2.07 3.32 -8.37
C PHE A 156 -1.59 4.77 -8.32
N TRP A 157 -2.28 5.71 -8.96
CA TRP A 157 -1.74 7.05 -9.18
C TRP A 157 -2.60 8.17 -8.61
N TYR A 158 -3.83 7.88 -8.19
CA TYR A 158 -4.74 8.91 -7.72
C TYR A 158 -4.19 9.60 -6.46
N ARG A 159 -3.96 10.92 -6.53
CA ARG A 159 -3.42 11.74 -5.42
C ARG A 159 -4.45 12.65 -4.76
N GLY A 160 -5.67 12.73 -5.30
CA GLY A 160 -6.68 13.70 -4.84
C GLY A 160 -6.96 13.59 -3.34
N TYR A 161 -7.01 12.39 -2.76
CA TYR A 161 -7.22 12.21 -1.32
C TYR A 161 -6.12 12.81 -0.44
N ALA A 162 -4.88 12.89 -0.93
CA ALA A 162 -3.78 13.53 -0.22
C ALA A 162 -3.70 15.04 -0.48
N GLN A 163 -3.99 15.48 -1.71
CA GLN A 163 -3.63 16.82 -2.18
C GLN A 163 -4.81 17.81 -2.31
N ASP A 164 -6.03 17.33 -2.56
CA ASP A 164 -7.16 18.20 -2.80
C ASP A 164 -7.69 18.85 -1.51
N SER A 165 -8.55 19.86 -1.67
CA SER A 165 -9.25 20.48 -0.54
C SER A 165 -10.08 19.47 0.25
N GLU A 166 -10.19 19.66 1.57
CA GLU A 166 -10.94 18.77 2.47
C GLU A 166 -12.37 18.51 1.98
N ARG A 167 -13.04 19.56 1.48
CA ARG A 167 -14.39 19.46 0.94
C ARG A 167 -14.47 18.51 -0.26
N SER A 168 -13.52 18.59 -1.18
CA SER A 168 -13.47 17.73 -2.37
C SER A 168 -13.18 16.28 -1.99
N VAL A 169 -12.15 16.08 -1.15
CA VAL A 169 -11.75 14.77 -0.64
C VAL A 169 -12.91 14.07 0.05
N CYS A 170 -13.57 14.73 1.02
CA CYS A 170 -14.63 14.07 1.77
C CYS A 170 -15.88 13.80 0.94
N LYS A 171 -16.17 14.63 -0.08
CA LYS A 171 -17.27 14.38 -1.01
C LYS A 171 -17.01 13.14 -1.88
N GLU A 172 -15.81 13.01 -2.41
CA GLU A 172 -15.44 11.89 -3.27
C GLU A 172 -15.31 10.59 -2.46
N LEU A 173 -14.62 10.67 -1.32
CA LEU A 173 -14.38 9.55 -0.41
C LEU A 173 -15.69 8.92 0.06
N ARG A 174 -16.68 9.71 0.49
CA ARG A 174 -17.97 9.18 0.95
C ARG A 174 -18.68 8.37 -0.13
N LYS A 175 -18.61 8.80 -1.40
CA LYS A 175 -19.19 8.05 -2.51
C LYS A 175 -18.43 6.74 -2.74
N ALA A 176 -17.09 6.79 -2.73
CA ALA A 176 -16.26 5.61 -2.89
C ALA A 176 -16.52 4.59 -1.77
N LEU A 177 -16.47 5.01 -0.50
CA LEU A 177 -16.74 4.16 0.66
C LEU A 177 -18.16 3.58 0.64
N LYS A 178 -19.16 4.35 0.20
CA LYS A 178 -20.55 3.85 0.04
C LYS A 178 -20.62 2.72 -0.99
N HIS A 179 -19.94 2.86 -2.14
CA HIS A 179 -19.88 1.79 -3.14
C HIS A 179 -19.15 0.55 -2.63
N MET A 180 -18.06 0.74 -1.88
CA MET A 180 -17.27 -0.35 -1.29
C MET A 180 -17.92 -0.98 -0.06
N LYS A 181 -18.91 -0.32 0.55
CA LYS A 181 -19.46 -0.65 1.88
C LYS A 181 -18.38 -0.67 2.97
N ALA A 182 -17.37 0.19 2.81
CA ALA A 182 -16.24 0.31 3.70
C ALA A 182 -16.41 1.49 4.67
N LYS A 183 -15.76 1.39 5.82
CA LYS A 183 -15.65 2.41 6.87
C LYS A 183 -14.57 3.44 6.53
N ARG A 184 -13.41 2.97 6.05
CA ARG A 184 -12.20 3.77 5.88
C ARG A 184 -11.42 3.37 4.65
N MET A 185 -10.60 4.30 4.15
CA MET A 185 -9.61 4.05 3.11
C MET A 185 -8.20 4.36 3.62
N ILE A 186 -7.26 3.45 3.39
CA ILE A 186 -5.86 3.58 3.78
C ILE A 186 -5.02 3.57 2.51
N ILE A 187 -4.22 4.63 2.31
CA ILE A 187 -3.47 4.87 1.07
C ILE A 187 -2.01 5.23 1.32
N GLY A 188 -1.14 4.91 0.37
CA GLY A 188 0.26 5.33 0.30
C GLY A 188 0.48 6.40 -0.78
N HIS A 189 1.50 6.19 -1.62
CA HIS A 189 1.83 6.91 -2.88
C HIS A 189 2.20 8.40 -2.78
N THR A 190 1.56 9.14 -1.89
CA THR A 190 1.76 10.57 -1.72
C THR A 190 2.50 10.83 -0.41
N PRO A 191 3.84 10.88 -0.46
CA PRO A 191 4.64 10.96 0.75
C PRO A 191 4.40 12.28 1.47
N GLN A 192 4.15 12.19 2.78
CA GLN A 192 3.92 13.33 3.66
C GLN A 192 5.24 13.98 4.07
N LEU A 193 6.02 14.48 3.11
CA LEU A 193 7.41 14.93 3.32
C LEU A 193 7.55 16.15 4.24
N GLU A 194 6.56 17.03 4.25
CA GLU A 194 6.58 18.25 5.08
C GLU A 194 6.47 17.93 6.58
N THR A 195 5.73 16.87 6.92
CA THR A 195 5.42 16.52 8.31
C THR A 195 6.14 15.26 8.78
N GLY A 196 6.46 14.35 7.85
CA GLY A 196 6.87 12.98 8.16
C GLY A 196 5.82 12.18 8.93
N GLN A 197 4.55 12.59 8.85
CA GLN A 197 3.45 12.08 9.68
C GLN A 197 2.30 11.56 8.83
N ILE A 198 1.59 10.56 9.39
CA ILE A 198 0.37 10.03 8.78
C ILE A 198 -0.67 11.15 8.73
N LEU A 199 -1.20 11.41 7.53
CA LEU A 199 -2.27 12.38 7.34
C LEU A 199 -3.63 11.69 7.50
N SER A 200 -4.42 12.16 8.46
CA SER A 200 -5.82 11.74 8.64
C SER A 200 -6.75 12.84 8.14
N ARG A 201 -7.75 12.46 7.34
CA ARG A 201 -8.74 13.40 6.79
C ARG A 201 -10.16 12.86 6.91
N CYS A 202 -11.12 13.75 6.70
CA CYS A 202 -12.55 13.43 6.69
C CYS A 202 -12.99 12.72 7.97
N ASP A 203 -12.61 13.28 9.12
CA ASP A 203 -12.91 12.70 10.43
C ASP A 203 -12.44 11.23 10.56
N GLY A 204 -11.25 10.94 10.02
CA GLY A 204 -10.62 9.62 10.06
C GLY A 204 -11.26 8.57 9.15
N GLN A 205 -11.88 9.01 8.05
CA GLN A 205 -12.35 8.11 6.99
C GLN A 205 -11.27 7.82 5.94
N VAL A 206 -10.22 8.64 5.84
CA VAL A 206 -9.05 8.35 4.99
C VAL A 206 -7.74 8.64 5.72
N PHE A 207 -6.77 7.75 5.52
CA PHE A 207 -5.41 7.87 6.04
C PHE A 207 -4.39 7.77 4.91
N VAL A 208 -3.50 8.75 4.80
CA VAL A 208 -2.31 8.70 3.95
C VAL A 208 -1.13 8.29 4.82
N ILE A 209 -0.67 7.05 4.63
CA ILE A 209 0.32 6.40 5.50
C ILE A 209 1.75 6.46 4.96
N ASP A 210 1.94 6.91 3.72
CA ASP A 210 3.27 7.15 3.19
C ASP A 210 3.90 8.38 3.84
N VAL A 211 4.84 8.14 4.75
CA VAL A 211 5.62 9.19 5.44
C VAL A 211 6.97 9.47 4.79
N GLY A 212 7.27 8.84 3.64
CA GLY A 212 8.57 8.93 2.98
C GLY A 212 9.64 8.10 3.70
N ILE A 213 9.42 6.78 3.78
CA ILE A 213 10.32 5.84 4.49
C ILE A 213 11.70 5.69 3.84
N SER A 214 11.77 5.81 2.51
CA SER A 214 13.03 5.75 1.78
C SER A 214 13.99 6.86 2.21
N THR A 215 15.27 6.55 2.25
CA THR A 215 16.35 7.51 2.56
C THR A 215 16.50 8.60 1.49
N VAL A 216 15.97 8.39 0.29
CA VAL A 216 15.91 9.41 -0.77
C VAL A 216 14.86 10.48 -0.47
N TYR A 217 13.91 10.16 0.41
CA TYR A 217 12.87 11.05 0.88
C TYR A 217 13.22 11.60 2.27
N GLY A 218 12.48 11.20 3.30
CA GLY A 218 12.63 11.74 4.65
C GLY A 218 13.33 10.79 5.62
N ALA A 219 13.55 9.52 5.24
CA ALA A 219 13.93 8.45 6.17
C ALA A 219 13.01 8.40 7.41
N ASN A 220 11.75 8.79 7.25
CA ASN A 220 10.75 8.71 8.31
C ASN A 220 10.34 7.25 8.50
N CYS A 221 9.62 6.96 9.57
CA CYS A 221 9.07 5.62 9.74
C CYS A 221 7.79 5.70 10.55
N ALA A 222 6.74 5.12 10.01
CA ALA A 222 5.45 5.03 10.65
C ALA A 222 4.71 3.74 10.29
N ALA A 223 3.74 3.36 11.12
CA ALA A 223 2.72 2.39 10.82
C ALA A 223 1.36 2.88 11.37
N LEU A 224 0.27 2.48 10.73
CA LEU A 224 -1.08 2.71 11.23
C LEU A 224 -1.58 1.41 11.89
N GLU A 225 -1.83 1.46 13.19
CA GLU A 225 -2.43 0.35 13.94
C GLU A 225 -3.94 0.58 14.08
N ILE A 226 -4.72 -0.41 13.70
CA ILE A 226 -6.19 -0.40 13.79
C ILE A 226 -6.61 -1.58 14.66
N VAL A 227 -7.25 -1.30 15.80
CA VAL A 227 -7.79 -2.32 16.72
C VAL A 227 -9.25 -1.99 16.98
N GLY A 228 -10.15 -2.70 16.30
CA GLY A 228 -11.57 -2.35 16.26
C GLY A 228 -11.76 -0.94 15.69
N ASP A 229 -12.29 -0.03 16.52
CA ASP A 229 -12.46 1.38 16.15
C ASP A 229 -11.28 2.28 16.56
N LYS A 230 -10.34 1.77 17.35
CA LYS A 230 -9.17 2.53 17.80
C LYS A 230 -8.15 2.60 16.68
N ILE A 231 -7.66 3.80 16.40
CA ILE A 231 -6.66 4.06 15.37
C ILE A 231 -5.47 4.74 16.01
N THR A 232 -4.29 4.16 15.85
CA THR A 232 -3.05 4.67 16.45
C THR A 232 -1.96 4.77 15.40
N ALA A 233 -1.40 5.96 15.21
CA ALA A 233 -0.16 6.10 14.47
C ALA A 233 1.03 5.73 15.36
N LEU A 234 1.86 4.80 14.87
CA LEU A 234 3.09 4.37 15.49
C LEU A 234 4.25 5.01 14.72
N TYR A 235 5.11 5.75 15.40
CA TYR A 235 6.30 6.38 14.80
C TYR A 235 7.57 5.78 15.37
N CYS A 236 8.57 5.52 14.52
CA CYS A 236 9.88 5.05 14.96
C CYS A 236 10.51 6.02 15.96
N VAL A 237 11.22 5.47 16.95
CA VAL A 237 12.02 6.23 17.90
C VAL A 237 13.50 6.00 17.60
N LYS A 238 14.24 7.08 17.35
CA LYS A 238 15.67 7.01 17.00
C LYS A 238 16.45 6.25 18.07
N GLY A 239 17.19 5.22 17.64
CA GLY A 239 18.01 4.37 18.52
C GLY A 239 17.23 3.37 19.38
N LYS A 240 15.90 3.23 19.17
CA LYS A 240 15.04 2.32 19.92
C LYS A 240 14.09 1.58 18.97
N PRO A 241 14.58 0.57 18.23
CA PRO A 241 13.79 -0.11 17.20
C PRO A 241 12.51 -0.75 17.76
N ASP A 242 12.51 -1.17 19.02
CA ASP A 242 11.36 -1.83 19.66
C ASP A 242 10.33 -0.86 20.26
N GLN A 243 10.64 0.44 20.30
CA GLN A 243 9.75 1.45 20.84
C GLN A 243 9.07 2.24 19.72
N ALA A 244 7.82 2.61 19.97
CA ALA A 244 7.06 3.47 19.07
C ALA A 244 6.51 4.67 19.85
N ARG A 245 6.66 5.88 19.30
CA ARG A 245 5.83 7.01 19.75
C ARG A 245 4.43 6.79 19.19
N ARG A 246 3.44 6.69 20.08
CA ARG A 246 2.05 6.40 19.73
C ARG A 246 1.24 7.69 19.73
N VAL A 247 0.44 7.90 18.69
CA VAL A 247 -0.49 9.03 18.58
C VAL A 247 -1.88 8.49 18.28
N ASP A 248 -2.85 8.83 19.12
CA ASP A 248 -4.25 8.46 18.91
C ASP A 248 -4.85 9.29 17.75
N LEU A 249 -5.30 8.61 16.71
CA LEU A 249 -5.99 9.16 15.55
C LEU A 249 -7.46 8.74 15.51
N THR A 250 -7.99 8.16 16.59
CA THR A 250 -9.37 7.70 16.67
C THR A 250 -10.34 8.88 16.47
N PRO A 251 -11.31 8.78 15.55
CA PRO A 251 -12.31 9.81 15.35
C PRO A 251 -13.07 10.11 16.65
N LYS A 252 -13.09 11.39 17.05
CA LYS A 252 -13.80 11.82 18.28
C LYS A 252 -15.33 11.78 18.15
N LYS A 253 -15.86 11.69 16.93
CA LYS A 253 -17.28 11.60 16.64
C LYS A 253 -17.53 10.34 15.84
N LYS A 254 -18.57 9.58 16.21
CA LYS A 254 -19.10 8.54 15.33
C LYS A 254 -19.60 9.21 14.05
N TRP A 255 -19.25 8.65 12.90
CA TRP A 255 -19.78 9.14 11.63
C TRP A 255 -21.30 9.06 11.67
N LYS A 256 -21.97 10.13 11.24
CA LYS A 256 -23.40 10.02 10.97
C LYS A 256 -23.51 9.16 9.72
N ASP A 257 -24.27 8.07 9.80
CA ASP A 257 -24.75 7.43 8.60
C ASP A 257 -25.60 8.48 7.89
N ASP A 258 -25.05 9.11 6.84
CA ASP A 258 -25.78 10.01 5.96
C ASP A 258 -26.75 9.14 5.14
N ALA A 259 -27.81 8.68 5.80
CA ALA A 259 -28.95 7.99 5.21
C ALA A 259 -29.84 8.92 4.39
N GLU A 260 -29.58 10.24 4.37
CA GLU A 260 -30.39 11.21 3.64
C GLU A 260 -29.53 12.35 3.06
N LEU A 261 -29.03 12.17 1.82
CA LEU A 261 -28.77 13.22 0.83
C LEU A 261 -28.87 12.64 -0.59
#